data_AF-A0A060T2D2-F1
#
_entry.id   AF-A0A060T2D2-F1
#
_cell.length_a   1.000
_cell.length_b   1.000
_cell.length_c   1.000
_cell.angle_alpha   90.00
_cell.angle_beta   90.00
_cell.angle_gamma   90.00
#
_symmetry.space_group_name_H-M   'P 1'
#
loop_
_entity.id
_entity.type
_entity.pdbx_description
1 polymer ?
#
loop_
_entity_poly.entity_id
_entity_poly.type
_entity_poly.pdbx_seq_one_letter_code
_entity_poly.pdbx_strand_id
1 'polypeptide(L)'
;MFKEPRCELLGPFALVVQGSLGLIAVLSLVVKRNYEHPPRPWWIWFFDVLKQVIGAGCLHFLNLLQSIIFSNSGEPDLDKNPCTWYFLNVLLDTTIGVPVLWFFLYFVHSAAYRFGVRQIVSGQYGHPPKWIPFFKQALLYLVALVSMKLLLYLFVWWMPMIDDLGNFLISWSNFDARVQVAFVVLIFPLIMNTLQYYLVDSIIQSPEYHNPKLAQLAPDAENRPTGPPDSDRSDLPTQAHRPQHAKGKQKSTNQANETTRLLSSH
;
A
#
# COMPACT_ATOMS: atom_id res chain seq x y z
N MET A 1 -11.95 12.60 -46.76
CA MET A 1 -11.91 13.42 -45.53
C MET A 1 -12.05 12.45 -44.36
N PHE A 2 -10.92 11.87 -43.93
CA PHE A 2 -10.91 10.92 -42.82
C PHE A 2 -11.12 11.71 -41.54
N LYS A 3 -12.25 11.45 -40.88
CA LYS A 3 -12.64 12.05 -39.60
C LYS A 3 -11.56 11.65 -38.59
N GLU A 4 -10.84 12.63 -38.05
CA GLU A 4 -9.88 12.37 -36.97
C GLU A 4 -10.58 11.60 -35.85
N PRO A 5 -10.03 10.46 -35.39
CA PRO A 5 -10.57 9.74 -34.26
C PRO A 5 -10.40 10.63 -33.02
N ARG A 6 -11.47 11.30 -32.62
CA ARG A 6 -11.54 12.00 -31.34
C ARG A 6 -11.24 10.97 -30.25
N CYS A 7 -10.23 11.25 -29.43
CA CYS A 7 -9.96 10.51 -28.19
C CYS A 7 -11.16 10.67 -27.25
N GLU A 8 -12.16 9.80 -27.36
CA GLU A 8 -13.19 9.70 -26.33
C GLU A 8 -12.61 8.93 -25.13
N LEU A 9 -12.10 9.69 -24.18
CA LEU A 9 -11.50 9.22 -22.92
C LEU A 9 -12.50 8.43 -22.03
N LEU A 10 -13.79 8.42 -22.39
CA LEU A 10 -14.92 7.79 -21.68
C LEU A 10 -15.78 6.88 -22.57
N GLY A 11 -15.26 6.41 -23.70
CA GLY A 11 -15.99 5.45 -24.55
C GLY A 11 -16.16 4.07 -23.87
N PRO A 12 -17.13 3.24 -24.30
CA PRO A 12 -17.33 1.87 -23.79
C PRO A 12 -16.05 1.02 -23.81
N PHE A 13 -15.18 1.24 -24.80
CA PHE A 13 -13.87 0.61 -24.90
C PHE A 13 -12.95 0.97 -23.72
N ALA A 14 -12.93 2.23 -23.28
CA ALA A 14 -12.11 2.68 -22.15
C ALA A 14 -12.56 2.04 -20.84
N LEU A 15 -13.87 1.85 -20.63
CA LEU A 15 -14.42 1.15 -19.46
C LEU A 15 -13.99 -0.32 -19.42
N VAL A 16 -14.01 -1.00 -20.57
CA VAL A 16 -13.52 -2.39 -20.67
C VAL A 16 -12.03 -2.46 -20.33
N VAL A 17 -11.23 -1.54 -20.87
CA VAL A 17 -9.80 -1.47 -20.57
C VAL A 17 -9.57 -1.24 -19.08
N GLN A 18 -10.18 -0.21 -18.48
CA GLN A 18 -10.03 0.08 -17.05
C GLN A 18 -10.49 -1.08 -16.16
N GLY A 19 -11.61 -1.71 -16.51
CA GLY A 19 -12.10 -2.90 -15.80
C GLY A 19 -11.12 -4.07 -15.88
N SER A 20 -10.53 -4.32 -17.06
CA SER A 20 -9.54 -5.38 -17.25
C SER A 20 -8.24 -5.11 -16.49
N LEU A 21 -7.74 -3.86 -16.51
CA LEU A 21 -6.57 -3.44 -15.74
C LEU A 21 -6.81 -3.60 -14.24
N GLY A 22 -7.98 -3.19 -13.75
CA GLY A 22 -8.38 -3.36 -12.36
C GLY A 22 -8.47 -4.84 -11.95
N LEU A 23 -9.02 -5.70 -12.82
CA LEU A 23 -9.07 -7.14 -12.58
C LEU A 23 -7.66 -7.74 -12.49
N ILE A 24 -6.78 -7.41 -13.43
CA ILE A 24 -5.40 -7.93 -13.42
C ILE A 24 -4.65 -7.44 -12.17
N ALA A 25 -4.83 -6.18 -11.79
CA ALA A 25 -4.27 -5.64 -10.55
C ALA A 25 -4.72 -6.44 -9.32
N VAL A 26 -6.02 -6.68 -9.16
CA VAL A 26 -6.54 -7.48 -8.04
C VAL A 26 -6.00 -8.92 -8.08
N LEU A 27 -5.96 -9.56 -9.26
CA LEU A 27 -5.41 -10.90 -9.42
C LEU A 27 -3.93 -10.96 -9.01
N SER A 28 -3.14 -9.94 -9.35
CA SER A 28 -1.74 -9.88 -8.94
C SER A 28 -1.58 -9.82 -7.41
N LEU A 29 -2.48 -9.13 -6.70
CA LEU A 29 -2.50 -9.08 -5.24
C LEU A 29 -2.94 -10.41 -4.60
N VAL A 30 -3.83 -11.16 -5.27
CA VAL A 30 -4.17 -12.53 -4.85
C VAL A 30 -2.96 -13.45 -4.97
N VAL A 31 -2.24 -13.36 -6.09
CA VAL A 31 -1.00 -14.13 -6.31
C VAL A 31 0.03 -13.78 -5.26
N LYS A 32 0.28 -12.47 -5.01
CA LYS A 32 1.18 -12.00 -3.94
C LYS A 32 0.83 -12.62 -2.59
N ARG A 33 -0.44 -12.58 -2.20
CA ARG A 33 -0.92 -13.17 -0.93
C ARG A 33 -0.58 -14.66 -0.82
N ASN A 34 -0.69 -15.42 -1.91
CA ASN A 34 -0.39 -16.86 -1.89
C ASN A 34 1.11 -17.16 -1.71
N TYR A 35 1.98 -16.21 -2.05
CA TYR A 35 3.42 -16.30 -1.81
C TYR A 35 3.83 -15.80 -0.41
N GLU A 36 2.93 -15.20 0.37
CA GLU A 36 3.23 -14.76 1.73
C GLU A 36 3.25 -15.92 2.72
N HIS A 37 4.29 -15.96 3.54
CA HIS A 37 4.49 -16.99 4.55
C HIS A 37 4.67 -16.32 5.93
N PRO A 38 3.69 -16.41 6.86
CA PRO A 38 2.37 -17.05 6.73
C PRO A 38 1.37 -16.22 5.90
N PRO A 39 0.38 -16.85 5.24
CA PRO A 39 -0.58 -16.13 4.42
C PRO A 39 -1.51 -15.25 5.27
N ARG A 40 -1.72 -14.00 4.83
CA ARG A 40 -2.66 -13.06 5.47
C ARG A 40 -4.09 -13.63 5.51
N PRO A 41 -4.83 -13.56 6.63
CA PRO A 41 -6.24 -13.96 6.68
C PRO A 41 -7.08 -13.24 5.62
N TRP A 42 -8.01 -13.96 4.98
CA TRP A 42 -8.80 -13.44 3.85
C TRP A 42 -9.56 -12.16 4.17
N TRP A 43 -10.09 -12.03 5.39
CA TRP A 43 -10.80 -10.81 5.80
C TRP A 43 -9.88 -9.59 5.92
N ILE A 44 -8.66 -9.75 6.45
CA ILE A 44 -7.69 -8.67 6.58
C ILE A 44 -7.23 -8.23 5.19
N TRP A 45 -6.90 -9.19 4.32
CA TRP A 45 -6.53 -8.94 2.93
C TRP A 45 -7.65 -8.22 2.17
N PHE A 46 -8.91 -8.64 2.35
CA PHE A 46 -10.06 -7.98 1.73
C PHE A 46 -10.15 -6.51 2.12
N PHE A 47 -9.98 -6.18 3.41
CA PHE A 47 -9.98 -4.79 3.86
C PHE A 47 -8.80 -3.98 3.27
N ASP A 48 -7.60 -4.56 3.18
CA ASP A 48 -6.44 -3.87 2.58
C ASP A 48 -6.64 -3.62 1.08
N VAL A 49 -7.17 -4.60 0.34
CA VAL A 49 -7.53 -4.43 -1.08
C VAL A 49 -8.66 -3.41 -1.24
N LEU A 50 -9.67 -3.44 -0.38
CA LEU A 50 -10.78 -2.48 -0.43
C LEU A 50 -10.29 -1.04 -0.22
N LYS A 51 -9.31 -0.79 0.67
CA LYS A 51 -8.66 0.53 0.78
C LYS A 51 -8.05 0.97 -0.54
N GLN A 52 -7.33 0.07 -1.21
CA GLN A 52 -6.67 0.35 -2.50
C GLN A 52 -7.68 0.63 -3.61
N VAL A 53 -8.78 -0.12 -3.68
CA VAL A 53 -9.87 0.10 -4.64
C VAL A 53 -10.53 1.48 -4.41
N ILE A 54 -10.82 1.83 -3.17
CA ILE A 54 -11.35 3.16 -2.82
C ILE A 54 -10.34 4.26 -3.19
N GLY A 55 -9.06 4.05 -2.90
CA GLY A 55 -7.98 4.96 -3.28
C GLY A 55 -7.85 5.15 -4.79
N ALA A 56 -7.92 4.06 -5.56
CA ALA A 56 -7.89 4.10 -7.03
C ALA A 56 -9.08 4.86 -7.60
N GLY A 57 -10.29 4.64 -7.06
CA GLY A 57 -11.48 5.41 -7.42
C GLY A 57 -11.34 6.90 -7.10
N CYS A 58 -10.76 7.25 -5.95
CA CYS A 58 -10.49 8.63 -5.57
C CYS A 58 -9.47 9.30 -6.51
N LEU A 59 -8.34 8.65 -6.81
CA LEU A 59 -7.35 9.18 -7.75
C LEU A 59 -7.92 9.32 -9.16
N HIS A 60 -8.73 8.36 -9.62
CA HIS A 60 -9.42 8.46 -10.90
C HIS A 60 -10.33 9.69 -10.96
N PHE A 61 -11.10 9.95 -9.89
CA PHE A 61 -11.94 11.14 -9.77
C PHE A 61 -11.11 12.43 -9.77
N LEU A 62 -9.97 12.48 -9.05
CA LEU A 62 -9.09 13.65 -9.04
C LEU A 62 -8.47 13.92 -10.42
N ASN A 63 -8.05 12.86 -11.14
CA ASN A 63 -7.54 12.98 -12.50
C ASN A 63 -8.61 13.53 -13.46
N LEU A 64 -9.88 13.15 -13.29
CA LEU A 64 -11.00 13.70 -14.07
C LEU A 64 -11.31 15.15 -13.69
N LEU A 65 -11.31 15.48 -12.40
CA LEU A 65 -11.50 16.86 -11.95
C LEU A 65 -10.42 17.77 -12.52
N GLN A 66 -9.19 17.27 -12.58
CA GLN A 66 -8.06 17.98 -13.16
C GLN A 66 -8.30 18.29 -14.65
N SER A 67 -8.75 17.34 -15.47
CA SER A 67 -9.01 17.63 -16.89
C SER A 67 -10.09 18.70 -17.08
N ILE A 68 -11.11 18.75 -16.21
CA ILE A 68 -12.16 19.78 -16.24
C ILE A 68 -11.60 21.16 -15.86
N ILE A 69 -10.76 21.24 -14.82
CA ILE A 69 -10.18 22.52 -14.37
C ILE A 69 -9.25 23.09 -15.44
N PHE A 70 -8.35 22.26 -15.99
CA PHE A 70 -7.42 22.67 -17.04
C PHE A 70 -8.15 23.12 -18.32
N SER A 71 -9.27 22.47 -18.66
CA SER A 71 -10.10 22.89 -19.79
C SER A 71 -10.73 24.28 -19.61
N ASN A 72 -10.88 24.78 -18.37
CA ASN A 72 -11.55 26.04 -18.07
C ASN A 72 -10.58 27.21 -17.81
N SER A 73 -9.29 26.95 -17.54
CA SER A 73 -8.33 27.97 -17.12
C SER A 73 -7.58 28.72 -18.24
N GLY A 74 -7.77 28.36 -19.52
CA GLY A 74 -7.36 29.21 -20.66
C GLY A 74 -5.86 29.51 -20.84
N GLU A 75 -4.96 28.82 -20.16
CA GLU A 75 -3.49 29.02 -20.14
C GLU A 75 -2.77 27.67 -20.35
N PRO A 76 -1.55 27.67 -20.92
CA PRO A 76 -1.22 27.70 -22.34
C PRO A 76 -1.07 26.28 -22.94
N ASP A 77 -1.46 26.11 -24.20
CA ASP A 77 -1.05 25.04 -25.13
C ASP A 77 -0.76 23.64 -24.53
N LEU A 78 -1.77 23.03 -23.90
CA LEU A 78 -1.89 21.57 -23.85
C LEU A 78 -2.39 21.00 -25.21
N ASP A 79 -2.08 21.68 -26.32
CA ASP A 79 -2.15 21.14 -27.69
C ASP A 79 -1.02 20.12 -27.96
N LYS A 80 -0.21 19.79 -26.94
CA LYS A 80 0.75 18.69 -26.95
C LYS A 80 0.04 17.35 -26.70
N ASN A 81 0.37 16.37 -27.54
CA ASN A 81 -0.20 15.02 -27.62
C ASN A 81 -0.81 14.49 -26.30
N PRO A 82 -2.13 14.16 -26.24
CA PRO A 82 -2.79 13.68 -25.01
C PRO A 82 -2.18 12.38 -24.47
N CYS A 83 -1.53 11.58 -25.33
CA CYS A 83 -0.80 10.40 -24.92
C CYS A 83 0.43 10.78 -24.06
N THR A 84 1.11 11.89 -24.36
CA THR A 84 2.25 12.38 -23.57
C THR A 84 1.80 12.74 -22.15
N TRP A 85 0.74 13.52 -22.02
CA TRP A 85 0.21 13.91 -20.72
C TRP A 85 -0.24 12.69 -19.90
N TYR A 86 -0.98 11.77 -20.52
CA TYR A 86 -1.43 10.55 -19.84
C TYR A 86 -0.25 9.67 -19.41
N PHE A 87 0.73 9.47 -20.29
CA PHE A 87 1.94 8.72 -20.01
C PHE A 87 2.71 9.31 -18.82
N LEU A 88 2.92 10.62 -18.81
CA LEU A 88 3.61 11.32 -17.73
C LEU A 88 2.85 11.24 -16.40
N ASN A 89 1.52 11.38 -16.42
CA ASN A 89 0.70 11.26 -15.21
C ASN A 89 0.88 9.88 -14.57
N VAL A 90 0.79 8.81 -15.36
CA VAL A 90 1.00 7.43 -14.89
C VAL A 90 2.45 7.22 -14.45
N LEU A 91 3.43 7.69 -15.23
CA LEU A 91 4.85 7.55 -14.92
C LEU A 91 5.19 8.23 -13.58
N LEU A 92 4.74 9.46 -13.36
CA LEU A 92 5.05 10.23 -12.14
C LEU A 92 4.34 9.65 -10.91
N ASP A 93 3.06 9.27 -11.03
CA ASP A 93 2.30 8.66 -9.94
C ASP A 93 2.97 7.36 -9.44
N THR A 94 3.47 6.56 -10.37
CA THR A 94 4.02 5.23 -10.07
C THR A 94 5.49 5.29 -9.63
N THR A 95 6.27 6.25 -10.14
CA THR A 95 7.71 6.38 -9.82
C THR A 95 7.99 7.30 -8.64
N ILE A 96 7.51 8.54 -8.69
CA ILE A 96 7.73 9.56 -7.65
C ILE A 96 6.60 9.52 -6.62
N GLY A 97 5.37 9.25 -7.07
CA GLY A 97 4.19 9.23 -6.21
C GLY A 97 4.25 8.15 -5.13
N VAL A 98 4.75 6.95 -5.41
CA VAL A 98 4.85 5.89 -4.39
C VAL A 98 5.79 6.26 -3.22
N PRO A 99 7.03 6.73 -3.44
CA PRO A 99 7.88 7.26 -2.37
C PRO A 99 7.26 8.43 -1.60
N VAL A 100 6.65 9.38 -2.32
CA VAL A 100 5.98 10.54 -1.72
C VAL A 100 4.77 10.11 -0.88
N LEU A 101 4.00 9.13 -1.35
CA LEU A 101 2.89 8.53 -0.61
C LEU A 101 3.38 7.88 0.69
N TRP A 102 4.48 7.13 0.66
CA TRP A 102 5.07 6.57 1.86
C TRP A 102 5.43 7.66 2.88
N PHE A 103 6.04 8.76 2.42
CA PHE A 103 6.35 9.90 3.28
C PHE A 103 5.08 10.54 3.88
N PHE A 104 4.04 10.78 3.09
CA PHE A 104 2.77 11.33 3.59
C PHE A 104 2.05 10.37 4.54
N LEU A 105 2.07 9.06 4.27
CA LEU A 105 1.53 8.07 5.18
C LEU A 105 2.24 8.13 6.53
N TYR A 106 3.58 8.16 6.53
CA TYR A 106 4.35 8.31 7.76
C TYR A 106 3.96 9.58 8.53
N PHE A 107 3.85 10.72 7.83
CA PHE A 107 3.48 11.99 8.44
C PHE A 107 2.06 11.98 9.00
N VAL A 108 1.07 11.54 8.22
CA VAL A 108 -0.34 11.50 8.60
C VAL A 108 -0.57 10.52 9.77
N HIS A 109 0.08 9.35 9.76
CA HIS A 109 0.02 8.42 10.89
C HIS A 109 0.68 9.01 12.13
N SER A 110 1.86 9.63 12.01
CA SER A 110 2.56 10.28 13.12
C SER A 110 1.72 11.40 13.74
N ALA A 111 1.08 12.22 12.92
CA ALA A 111 0.16 13.25 13.37
C ALA A 111 -1.05 12.63 14.10
N ALA A 112 -1.68 11.59 13.53
CA ALA A 112 -2.81 10.91 14.16
C ALA A 112 -2.45 10.28 15.52
N TYR A 113 -1.24 9.73 15.66
CA TYR A 113 -0.74 9.27 16.96
C TYR A 113 -0.57 10.42 17.96
N ARG A 114 -0.06 11.57 17.51
CA ARG A 114 0.08 12.76 18.36
C ARG A 114 -1.26 13.32 18.85
N PHE A 115 -2.30 13.23 18.02
CA PHE A 115 -3.69 13.58 18.38
C PHE A 115 -4.41 12.47 19.18
N GLY A 116 -3.72 11.38 19.53
CA GLY A 116 -4.28 10.32 20.38
C GLY A 116 -5.28 9.40 19.70
N VAL A 117 -5.31 9.34 18.36
CA VAL A 117 -6.22 8.48 17.61
C VAL A 117 -5.80 7.02 17.77
N ARG A 118 -6.66 6.22 18.43
CA ARG A 118 -6.44 4.78 18.61
C ARG A 118 -6.96 3.97 17.41
N GLN A 119 -6.41 2.76 17.23
CA GLN A 119 -6.79 1.76 16.20
C GLN A 119 -6.44 2.15 14.76
N ILE A 120 -5.27 2.76 14.57
CA ILE A 120 -4.78 3.22 13.26
C ILE A 120 -3.59 2.40 12.74
N VAL A 121 -3.23 1.30 13.43
CA VAL A 121 -2.14 0.42 12.97
C VAL A 121 -2.61 -0.29 11.71
N SER A 122 -1.87 -0.10 10.62
CA SER A 122 -2.26 -0.66 9.33
C SER A 122 -2.32 -2.18 9.37
N GLY A 123 -3.34 -2.75 8.72
CA GLY A 123 -3.61 -4.18 8.68
C GLY A 123 -4.16 -4.79 9.98
N GLN A 124 -4.39 -3.99 11.03
CA GLN A 124 -5.04 -4.44 12.27
C GLN A 124 -6.48 -3.90 12.36
N TYR A 125 -7.46 -4.80 12.27
CA TYR A 125 -8.90 -4.46 12.29
C TYR A 125 -9.65 -5.01 13.52
N GLY A 126 -8.96 -5.73 14.41
CA GLY A 126 -9.52 -6.42 15.56
C GLY A 126 -10.03 -7.84 15.26
N HIS A 127 -10.47 -8.56 16.30
CA HIS A 127 -10.99 -9.93 16.23
C HIS A 127 -12.42 -9.98 16.82
N PRO A 128 -13.47 -10.24 16.03
CA PRO A 128 -13.49 -10.28 14.56
C PRO A 128 -13.20 -8.88 13.95
N PRO A 129 -12.80 -8.80 12.66
CA PRO A 129 -12.51 -7.54 11.97
C PRO A 129 -13.69 -6.56 12.02
N LYS A 130 -13.43 -5.33 12.45
CA LYS A 130 -14.44 -4.28 12.60
C LYS A 130 -14.29 -3.22 11.51
N TRP A 131 -15.43 -2.70 11.04
CA TRP A 131 -15.47 -1.63 10.05
C TRP A 131 -14.94 -0.27 10.55
N ILE A 132 -15.04 0.01 11.85
CA ILE A 132 -14.63 1.30 12.43
C ILE A 132 -13.10 1.54 12.30
N PRO A 133 -12.21 0.62 12.72
CA PRO A 133 -10.78 0.73 12.44
C PRO A 133 -10.47 0.84 10.95
N PHE A 134 -11.20 0.09 10.11
CA PHE A 134 -11.03 0.16 8.66
C PHE A 134 -11.29 1.57 8.13
N PHE A 135 -12.43 2.20 8.46
CA PHE A 135 -12.74 3.54 7.96
C PHE A 135 -11.73 4.59 8.42
N LYS A 136 -11.22 4.48 9.66
CA LYS A 136 -10.14 5.37 10.14
C LYS A 136 -8.87 5.20 9.31
N GLN A 137 -8.42 3.97 9.10
CA GLN A 137 -7.22 3.69 8.29
C GLN A 137 -7.41 4.07 6.83
N ALA A 138 -8.58 3.79 6.25
CA ALA A 138 -8.94 4.18 4.89
C ALA A 138 -8.94 5.70 4.73
N LEU A 139 -9.45 6.45 5.71
CA LEU A 139 -9.43 7.91 5.70
C LEU A 139 -8.00 8.46 5.75
N LEU A 140 -7.15 7.96 6.65
CA LEU A 140 -5.74 8.38 6.71
C LEU A 140 -5.01 8.08 5.40
N TYR A 141 -5.27 6.90 4.81
CA TYR A 141 -4.75 6.52 3.51
C TYR A 141 -5.22 7.46 2.39
N LEU A 142 -6.51 7.80 2.35
CA LEU A 142 -7.06 8.75 1.38
C LEU A 142 -6.47 10.15 1.52
N VAL A 143 -6.31 10.66 2.74
CA VAL A 143 -5.66 11.94 2.98
C VAL A 143 -4.24 11.93 2.45
N ALA A 144 -3.46 10.88 2.75
CA ALA A 144 -2.10 10.74 2.24
C ALA A 144 -2.04 10.65 0.70
N LEU A 145 -2.97 9.92 0.06
CA LEU A 145 -3.08 9.84 -1.40
C LEU A 145 -3.40 11.19 -2.03
N VAL A 146 -4.38 11.92 -1.50
CA VAL A 146 -4.77 13.25 -1.98
C VAL A 146 -3.60 14.22 -1.83
N SER A 147 -2.93 14.23 -0.67
CA SER A 147 -1.75 15.07 -0.44
C SER A 147 -0.59 14.75 -1.38
N MET A 148 -0.31 13.46 -1.60
CA MET A 148 0.69 13.03 -2.59
C MET A 148 0.33 13.53 -3.99
N LYS A 149 -0.91 13.33 -4.42
CA LYS A 149 -1.35 13.70 -5.76
C LYS A 149 -1.28 15.21 -5.98
N LEU A 150 -1.72 16.01 -5.01
CA LEU A 150 -1.61 17.47 -5.06
C LEU A 150 -0.16 17.92 -5.14
N LEU A 151 0.77 17.29 -4.41
CA LEU A 151 2.19 17.61 -4.49
C LEU A 151 2.77 17.31 -5.87
N LEU A 152 2.43 16.17 -6.48
CA LEU A 152 2.87 15.85 -7.85
C LEU A 152 2.32 16.85 -8.88
N TYR A 153 1.07 17.31 -8.70
CA TYR A 153 0.53 18.36 -9.56
C TYR A 153 1.30 19.66 -9.48
N LEU A 154 1.61 20.11 -8.26
CA LEU A 154 2.43 21.31 -8.05
C LEU A 154 3.83 21.12 -8.64
N PHE A 155 4.40 19.91 -8.54
CA PHE A 155 5.70 19.59 -9.11
C PHE A 155 5.70 19.70 -10.65
N VAL A 156 4.69 19.13 -11.33
CA VAL A 156 4.56 19.24 -12.79
C VAL A 156 4.34 20.68 -13.23
N TRP A 157 3.50 21.42 -12.51
CA TRP A 157 3.26 22.83 -12.78
C TRP A 157 4.54 23.68 -12.65
N TRP A 158 5.41 23.34 -11.68
CA TRP A 158 6.67 24.06 -11.47
C TRP A 158 7.77 23.67 -12.46
N MET A 159 7.74 22.45 -13.01
CA MET A 159 8.74 21.94 -13.95
C MET A 159 8.15 21.67 -15.35
N PRO A 160 8.02 22.71 -16.21
CA PRO A 160 7.45 22.55 -17.55
C PRO A 160 8.30 21.67 -18.49
N MET A 161 9.59 21.47 -18.20
CA MET A 161 10.48 20.59 -18.98
C MET A 161 10.08 19.10 -18.94
N ILE A 162 9.23 18.70 -17.99
CA ILE A 162 8.78 17.30 -17.87
C ILE A 162 7.98 16.87 -19.11
N ASP A 163 7.25 17.79 -19.73
CA ASP A 163 6.50 17.48 -20.94
C ASP A 163 7.42 17.14 -22.12
N ASP A 164 8.52 17.87 -22.30
CA ASP A 164 9.52 17.58 -23.33
C ASP A 164 10.21 16.23 -23.09
N LEU A 165 10.47 15.88 -21.81
CA LEU A 165 10.95 14.55 -21.42
C LEU A 165 9.94 13.46 -21.80
N GLY A 166 8.64 13.68 -21.56
CA GLY A 166 7.59 12.74 -21.97
C GLY A 166 7.56 12.51 -23.47
N ASN A 167 7.60 13.61 -24.25
CA ASN A 167 7.63 13.55 -25.71
C ASN A 167 8.88 12.79 -26.22
N PHE A 168 10.03 13.02 -25.60
CA PHE A 168 11.25 12.26 -25.89
C PHE A 168 11.08 10.76 -25.59
N LEU A 169 10.56 10.42 -24.41
CA LEU A 169 10.39 9.03 -23.96
C LEU A 169 9.41 8.23 -24.84
N ILE A 170 8.36 8.86 -25.37
CA ILE A 170 7.39 8.18 -26.23
C ILE A 170 7.68 8.35 -27.73
N SER A 171 8.71 9.12 -28.10
CA SER A 171 9.03 9.44 -29.50
C SER A 171 9.22 8.21 -30.38
N TRP A 172 9.75 7.13 -29.81
CA TRP A 172 9.92 5.84 -30.49
C TRP A 172 8.60 5.24 -30.98
N SER A 173 7.46 5.60 -30.38
CA SER A 173 6.13 5.08 -30.72
C SER A 173 5.34 5.98 -31.68
N ASN A 174 5.87 7.14 -32.06
CA ASN A 174 5.17 8.14 -32.88
C ASN A 174 4.96 7.72 -34.35
N PHE A 175 5.53 6.59 -34.78
CA PHE A 175 5.38 6.10 -36.16
C PHE A 175 3.98 5.54 -36.46
N ASP A 176 3.23 5.12 -35.45
CA ASP A 176 1.85 4.62 -35.60
C ASP A 176 1.01 5.01 -34.38
N ALA A 177 -0.06 5.78 -34.60
CA ALA A 177 -0.99 6.23 -33.57
C ALA A 177 -1.63 5.07 -32.79
N ARG A 178 -1.89 3.93 -33.44
CA ARG A 178 -2.46 2.75 -32.77
C ARG A 178 -1.46 2.13 -31.81
N VAL A 179 -0.18 2.07 -32.21
CA VAL A 179 0.91 1.55 -31.35
C VAL A 179 1.10 2.46 -30.15
N GLN A 180 1.16 3.77 -30.37
CA GLN A 180 1.29 4.75 -29.30
C GLN A 180 0.13 4.64 -28.29
N VAL A 181 -1.12 4.64 -28.77
CA VAL A 181 -2.30 4.53 -27.89
C VAL A 181 -2.29 3.19 -27.14
N ALA A 182 -2.00 2.07 -27.80
CA ALA A 182 -1.92 0.76 -27.15
C ALA A 182 -0.82 0.71 -26.08
N PHE A 183 0.34 1.29 -26.35
CA PHE A 183 1.42 1.36 -25.37
C PHE A 183 1.03 2.23 -24.17
N VAL A 184 0.61 3.47 -24.42
CA VAL A 184 0.39 4.49 -23.38
C VAL A 184 -0.85 4.21 -22.54
N VAL A 185 -1.94 3.71 -23.12
CA VAL A 185 -3.22 3.55 -22.42
C VAL A 185 -3.38 2.14 -21.84
N LEU A 186 -2.74 1.12 -22.42
CA LEU A 186 -2.90 -0.27 -22.00
C LEU A 186 -1.63 -0.88 -21.41
N ILE A 187 -0.55 -1.00 -22.21
CA ILE A 187 0.63 -1.79 -21.82
C ILE A 187 1.38 -1.14 -20.66
N PHE A 188 1.69 0.14 -20.78
CA PHE A 188 2.46 0.86 -19.79
C PHE A 188 1.71 0.98 -18.45
N PRO A 189 0.44 1.42 -18.40
CA PRO A 189 -0.34 1.45 -17.15
C PRO A 189 -0.55 0.08 -16.54
N LEU A 190 -0.70 -0.98 -17.35
CA LEU A 190 -0.83 -2.34 -16.82
C LEU A 190 0.38 -2.70 -15.95
N ILE A 191 1.59 -2.46 -16.46
CA ILE A 191 2.83 -2.79 -15.75
C ILE A 191 3.01 -1.85 -14.57
N MET A 192 2.93 -0.54 -14.80
CA MET A 192 3.26 0.46 -13.78
C MET A 192 2.23 0.48 -12.65
N ASN A 193 0.93 0.38 -12.94
CA ASN A 193 -0.09 0.34 -11.89
C ASN A 193 -0.04 -0.99 -11.12
N THR A 194 0.25 -2.13 -11.78
CA THR A 194 0.46 -3.40 -11.08
C THR A 194 1.63 -3.29 -10.10
N LEU A 195 2.75 -2.72 -10.53
CA LEU A 195 3.89 -2.46 -9.66
C LEU A 195 3.51 -1.51 -8.51
N GLN A 196 2.79 -0.42 -8.82
CA GLN A 196 2.31 0.52 -7.81
C GLN A 196 1.44 -0.17 -6.75
N TYR A 197 0.43 -0.94 -7.15
CA TYR A 197 -0.42 -1.66 -6.21
C TYR A 197 0.37 -2.67 -5.39
N TYR A 198 1.32 -3.38 -6.00
CA TYR A 198 2.20 -4.29 -5.28
C TYR A 198 3.01 -3.56 -4.19
N LEU A 199 3.61 -2.41 -4.51
CA LEU A 199 4.41 -1.59 -3.59
C LEU A 199 3.54 -0.98 -2.49
N VAL A 200 2.40 -0.41 -2.86
CA VAL A 200 1.44 0.18 -1.92
C VAL A 200 0.90 -0.89 -0.96
N ASP A 201 0.58 -2.07 -1.46
CA ASP A 201 0.16 -3.19 -0.62
C ASP A 201 1.26 -3.60 0.38
N SER A 202 2.54 -3.57 -0.03
CA SER A 202 3.66 -3.82 0.89
C SER A 202 3.80 -2.72 1.97
N ILE A 203 3.51 -1.46 1.61
CA ILE A 203 3.54 -0.33 2.55
C ILE A 203 2.38 -0.42 3.56
N ILE A 204 1.19 -0.82 3.13
CA ILE A 204 -0.03 -0.90 3.96
C ILE A 204 -0.04 -2.18 4.80
N GLN A 205 0.67 -3.23 4.39
CA GLN A 205 0.75 -4.48 5.13
C GLN A 205 1.18 -4.27 6.58
N SER A 206 0.57 -5.02 7.51
CA SER A 206 0.86 -4.83 8.93
C SER A 206 2.33 -5.12 9.27
N PRO A 207 2.89 -4.42 10.29
CA PRO A 207 4.27 -4.66 10.73
C PRO A 207 4.55 -6.09 11.21
N GLU A 208 3.52 -6.83 11.62
CA GLU A 208 3.63 -8.21 12.10
C GLU A 208 4.12 -9.17 11.01
N TYR A 209 3.77 -8.93 9.75
CA TYR A 209 4.23 -9.75 8.63
C TYR A 209 5.69 -9.45 8.23
N HIS A 210 6.20 -8.28 8.61
CA HIS A 210 7.60 -7.91 8.38
C HIS A 210 8.52 -8.35 9.53
N ASN A 211 7.97 -8.57 10.73
CA ASN A 211 8.74 -8.92 11.91
C ASN A 211 8.12 -10.13 12.64
N PRO A 212 8.71 -11.33 12.48
CA PRO A 212 8.21 -12.56 13.09
C PRO A 212 8.04 -12.49 14.61
N LYS A 213 8.82 -11.65 15.30
CA LYS A 213 8.71 -11.45 16.75
C LYS A 213 7.42 -10.75 17.15
N LEU A 214 6.92 -9.82 16.32
CA LEU A 214 5.62 -9.16 16.53
C LEU A 214 4.46 -10.12 16.23
N ALA A 215 4.61 -10.99 15.23
CA ALA A 215 3.61 -12.02 14.92
C ALA A 215 3.42 -13.05 16.05
N GLN A 216 4.46 -13.35 16.83
CA GLN A 216 4.37 -14.23 18.00
C GLN A 216 3.69 -13.57 19.22
N LEU A 217 3.72 -12.24 19.29
CA LEU A 217 3.06 -11.45 20.35
C LEU A 217 1.61 -11.10 20.00
N ALA A 218 1.18 -11.35 18.76
CA ALA A 218 -0.20 -11.14 18.36
C ALA A 218 -1.11 -12.11 19.13
N PRO A 219 -2.27 -11.66 19.65
CA PRO A 219 -3.17 -12.46 20.48
C PRO A 219 -3.72 -13.73 19.78
N ASP A 220 -3.50 -13.86 18.47
CA ASP A 220 -3.89 -15.02 17.65
C ASP A 220 -2.80 -16.10 17.53
N ALA A 221 -1.60 -15.90 18.10
CA ALA A 221 -0.53 -16.89 18.07
C ALA A 221 -0.89 -18.19 18.81
N GLU A 222 -1.83 -18.13 19.76
CA GLU A 222 -2.23 -19.27 20.60
C GLU A 222 -3.15 -20.28 19.88
N ASN A 223 -3.75 -19.91 18.74
CA ASN A 223 -4.63 -20.79 17.96
C ASN A 223 -4.05 -21.24 16.61
N ARG A 224 -2.78 -20.93 16.33
CA ARG A 224 -2.12 -21.42 15.11
C ARG A 224 -1.63 -22.85 15.38
N PRO A 225 -1.94 -23.85 14.52
CA PRO A 225 -1.32 -25.16 14.65
C PRO A 225 0.19 -24.96 14.60
N THR A 226 0.87 -25.14 15.73
CA THR A 226 2.32 -25.27 15.74
C THR A 226 2.63 -26.51 14.91
N GLY A 227 3.14 -26.32 13.69
CA GLY A 227 3.76 -27.39 12.94
C GLY A 227 4.82 -28.08 13.80
N PRO A 228 5.09 -29.38 13.58
CA PRO A 228 6.02 -30.11 14.42
C PRO A 228 7.38 -29.40 14.43
N PRO A 229 8.11 -29.41 15.55
CA PRO A 229 9.46 -28.88 15.56
C PRO A 229 10.29 -29.68 14.54
N ASP A 230 10.88 -28.98 13.58
CA ASP A 230 11.80 -29.58 12.61
C ASP A 230 12.85 -30.39 13.35
N SER A 231 12.75 -31.71 13.15
CA SER A 231 13.72 -32.70 13.56
C SER A 231 14.88 -32.67 12.57
N ASP A 232 15.84 -31.79 12.79
CA ASP A 232 17.19 -31.95 12.23
C ASP A 232 18.23 -31.56 13.29
N ARG A 233 18.59 -32.57 14.09
CA ARG A 233 19.79 -32.54 14.93
C ARG A 233 20.46 -33.91 14.94
N SER A 234 21.27 -34.15 13.92
CA SER A 234 22.41 -35.09 13.88
C SER A 234 23.65 -34.20 13.75
N ASP A 235 24.58 -34.14 14.71
CA ASP A 235 25.50 -35.22 15.09
C ASP A 235 25.99 -35.17 16.58
N LEU A 236 26.38 -36.35 17.06
CA LEU A 236 26.88 -36.84 18.38
C LEU A 236 28.16 -36.15 18.97
N PRO A 237 28.69 -36.53 20.18
CA PRO A 237 28.15 -37.41 21.24
C PRO A 237 28.26 -36.90 22.71
N THR A 238 27.32 -37.40 23.52
CA THR A 238 27.45 -37.99 24.87
C THR A 238 28.52 -37.45 25.84
N GLN A 239 28.07 -36.82 26.94
CA GLN A 239 28.58 -37.16 28.28
C GLN A 239 27.46 -37.09 29.33
N ALA A 240 27.40 -38.16 30.11
CA ALA A 240 26.39 -38.48 31.11
C ALA A 240 26.61 -37.72 32.43
N HIS A 241 25.54 -37.31 33.11
CA HIS A 241 25.46 -37.41 34.56
C HIS A 241 24.01 -37.47 35.06
N ARG A 242 23.87 -38.26 36.13
CA ARG A 242 22.71 -38.92 36.78
C ARG A 242 21.75 -37.97 37.54
N PRO A 243 20.47 -38.36 37.79
CA PRO A 243 19.45 -37.51 38.42
C PRO A 243 19.42 -37.61 39.95
N GLN A 244 18.88 -36.59 40.63
CA GLN A 244 18.40 -36.69 42.01
C GLN A 244 17.07 -35.95 42.27
N HIS A 245 16.19 -36.66 42.96
CA HIS A 245 14.91 -36.29 43.58
C HIS A 245 14.99 -35.16 44.61
N ALA A 246 13.89 -34.41 44.80
CA ALA A 246 13.18 -34.13 46.07
C ALA A 246 12.18 -32.96 45.88
N LYS A 247 10.86 -33.15 45.98
CA LYS A 247 9.98 -33.01 47.17
C LYS A 247 10.12 -31.69 47.96
N GLY A 248 9.01 -30.94 48.05
CA GLY A 248 8.73 -29.96 49.13
C GLY A 248 7.85 -28.77 48.70
N LYS A 249 6.52 -28.83 48.84
CA LYS A 249 5.70 -28.17 49.89
C LYS A 249 5.87 -26.63 50.04
N GLN A 250 4.92 -25.89 49.45
CA GLN A 250 3.94 -25.01 50.12
C GLN A 250 4.41 -24.04 51.23
N LYS A 251 4.37 -22.72 50.94
CA LYS A 251 4.06 -21.58 51.85
C LYS A 251 3.91 -20.32 50.99
N SER A 252 2.70 -19.80 50.76
CA SER A 252 1.95 -18.86 51.60
C SER A 252 2.67 -17.53 51.82
N THR A 253 2.17 -16.51 51.09
CA THR A 253 1.83 -15.16 51.56
C THR A 253 2.92 -14.25 52.15
N ASN A 254 2.85 -12.98 51.75
CA ASN A 254 3.46 -11.77 52.32
C ASN A 254 4.81 -11.33 51.74
N GLN A 255 4.75 -10.54 50.66
CA GLN A 255 5.68 -9.43 50.48
C GLN A 255 5.06 -8.30 49.63
N ALA A 256 3.83 -7.91 49.97
CA ALA A 256 3.34 -6.57 49.71
C ALA A 256 3.62 -5.75 50.98
N ASN A 257 4.83 -5.17 51.08
CA ASN A 257 5.17 -4.06 52.01
C ASN A 257 6.68 -3.72 52.01
N GLU A 258 7.32 -3.58 50.84
CA GLU A 258 8.74 -3.18 50.81
C GLU A 258 9.12 -2.21 49.68
N THR A 259 8.16 -1.51 49.09
CA THR A 259 8.43 -0.49 48.04
C THR A 259 7.95 0.92 48.41
N THR A 260 7.58 1.16 49.68
CA THR A 260 7.16 2.48 50.20
C THR A 260 8.23 3.13 51.10
N ARG A 261 9.51 2.74 50.96
CA ARG A 261 10.63 3.33 51.74
C ARG A 261 11.78 3.92 50.91
N LEU A 262 11.63 4.08 49.59
CA LEU A 262 12.67 4.64 48.71
C LEU A 262 12.26 5.93 47.98
N LEU A 263 11.39 6.75 48.59
CA LEU A 263 11.04 8.10 48.09
C LEU A 263 11.11 9.18 49.19
N SER A 264 11.99 9.00 50.17
CA SER A 264 12.27 10.02 51.20
C SER A 264 13.77 10.15 51.49
N SER A 265 14.60 10.18 50.45
CA SER A 265 15.95 10.72 50.51
C SER A 265 16.52 10.81 49.10
N HIS A 266 16.24 11.93 48.44
CA HIS A 266 17.14 12.71 47.55
C HIS A 266 16.33 13.69 46.71
#